data_AF-A0A2R6IIC1-F1
#
_entry.id   AF-A0A2R6IIC1-F1
#
_cell.length_a   1.000
_cell.length_b   1.000
_cell.length_c   1.000
_cell.angle_alpha   90.00
_cell.angle_beta   90.00
_cell.angle_gamma   90.00
#
_symmetry.space_group_name_H-M   'P 1'
#
loop_
_entity.id
_entity.type
_entity.pdbx_description
1 polymer ?
#
loop_
_entity_poly.entity_id
_entity_poly.type
_entity_poly.pdbx_seq_one_letter_code
_entity_poly.pdbx_strand_id
1 'polypeptide(L)' 'MTEHSTQGDAGDSGEQVRPVGPEPVAAGSDGEDARTAAYEQEGVVVLYDTENPLAWIEAGNTVEVGQMA' A
#
# COMPACT_ATOMS: atom_id res chain seq x y z
N MET A 1 18.03 1.16 -47.22
CA MET A 1 17.04 1.20 -46.12
C MET A 1 16.29 -0.12 -46.21
N THR A 2 16.67 -1.09 -45.39
CA THR A 2 16.05 -2.42 -45.36
C THR A 2 15.41 -2.58 -43.99
N GLU A 3 14.12 -2.84 -44.03
CA GLU A 3 13.19 -2.90 -42.91
C GLU A 3 13.22 -4.31 -42.33
N HIS A 4 13.59 -4.44 -41.06
CA HIS A 4 13.54 -5.73 -40.35
C HIS A 4 12.19 -5.83 -39.61
N SER A 5 11.29 -6.63 -40.18
CA SER A 5 10.15 -7.20 -39.47
C SER A 5 10.61 -8.32 -38.56
N THR A 6 10.14 -8.34 -37.31
CA THR A 6 9.79 -9.59 -36.61
C THR A 6 8.98 -9.25 -35.35
N GLN A 7 7.69 -9.54 -35.47
CA GLN A 7 6.73 -9.64 -34.39
C GLN A 7 7.16 -10.74 -33.39
N GLY A 8 7.11 -10.44 -32.10
CA GLY A 8 7.36 -11.38 -31.01
C GLY A 8 6.50 -11.00 -29.81
N ASP A 9 5.39 -11.71 -29.69
CA ASP A 9 4.50 -11.75 -28.53
C ASP A 9 5.25 -12.24 -27.27
N ALA A 10 5.14 -11.47 -26.19
CA ALA A 10 5.18 -11.95 -24.81
C ALA A 10 4.91 -10.75 -23.89
N GLY A 11 3.63 -10.54 -23.55
CA GLY A 11 3.29 -9.82 -22.34
C GLY A 11 3.74 -10.65 -21.14
N ASP A 12 5.01 -10.52 -20.76
CA ASP A 12 5.50 -11.03 -19.48
C ASP A 12 4.89 -10.13 -18.41
N SER A 13 3.80 -10.63 -17.83
CA SER A 13 3.16 -10.04 -16.67
C SER A 13 4.15 -10.16 -15.52
N GLY A 14 5.02 -9.16 -15.42
CA GLY A 14 6.00 -9.03 -14.36
C GLY A 14 5.29 -9.25 -13.03
N GLU A 15 5.70 -10.33 -12.39
CA GLU A 15 5.32 -10.79 -11.06
C GLU A 15 4.96 -9.58 -10.17
N GLN A 16 3.68 -9.44 -9.82
CA GLN A 16 3.28 -8.49 -8.78
C GLN A 16 3.95 -8.96 -7.49
N VAL A 17 5.11 -8.39 -7.21
CA VAL A 17 5.83 -8.55 -5.96
C VAL A 17 4.89 -8.02 -4.88
N ARG A 18 4.17 -8.92 -4.22
CA ARG A 18 3.41 -8.56 -3.02
C ARG A 18 4.46 -8.11 -2.00
N PRO A 19 4.46 -6.86 -1.54
CA PRO A 19 5.40 -6.45 -0.50
C PRO A 19 5.16 -7.36 0.72
N VAL A 20 6.21 -7.99 1.21
CA VAL A 20 6.18 -8.89 2.38
C VAL A 20 6.07 -8.07 3.69
N GLY A 21 5.32 -6.98 3.63
CA GLY A 21 5.06 -6.09 4.76
C GLY A 21 3.97 -6.65 5.68
N PRO A 22 3.87 -6.15 6.91
CA PRO A 22 2.79 -6.53 7.81
C PRO A 22 1.44 -6.26 7.14
N GLU A 23 0.48 -7.16 7.37
CA GLU A 23 -0.86 -7.02 6.80
C GLU A 23 -1.47 -5.67 7.24
N PRO A 24 -1.98 -4.85 6.30
CA PRO A 24 -2.52 -3.55 6.63
C PRO A 24 -3.72 -3.72 7.58
N VAL A 25 -3.69 -3.02 8.70
CA VAL A 25 -4.82 -2.99 9.63
C VAL A 25 -5.74 -1.85 9.17
N ALA A 26 -6.99 -2.16 8.85
CA ALA A 26 -7.93 -1.13 8.45
C ALA A 26 -8.05 -0.09 9.58
N ALA A 27 -7.60 1.15 9.31
CA ALA A 27 -7.77 2.26 10.24
C ALA A 27 -9.24 2.68 10.27
N GLY A 28 -10.01 2.04 11.15
CA GLY A 28 -11.26 2.60 11.67
C GLY A 28 -12.33 2.98 10.67
N SER A 29 -12.38 2.34 9.50
CA SER A 29 -13.54 2.40 8.60
C SER A 29 -14.00 0.99 8.33
N ASP A 30 -15.18 0.67 8.84
CA ASP A 30 -15.95 -0.53 8.55
C ASP A 30 -16.21 -0.55 7.03
N GLY A 31 -15.33 -1.19 6.25
CA GLY A 31 -15.46 -1.23 4.80
C GLY A 31 -14.18 -1.62 4.08
N GLU A 32 -14.29 -2.62 3.22
CA GLU A 32 -13.28 -3.14 2.30
C GLU A 32 -12.79 -2.06 1.29
N ASP A 33 -13.53 -0.95 1.18
CA ASP A 33 -13.35 0.17 0.25
C ASP A 33 -12.90 1.47 0.93
N ALA A 34 -12.24 1.39 2.09
CA ALA A 34 -11.71 2.59 2.73
C ALA A 34 -10.58 3.20 1.88
N ARG A 35 -10.78 4.44 1.39
CA ARG A 35 -9.76 5.21 0.64
C ARG A 35 -8.48 5.45 1.45
N THR A 36 -8.58 5.38 2.77
CA THR A 36 -7.44 5.53 3.68
C THR A 36 -7.26 4.25 4.47
N ALA A 37 -6.03 3.76 4.49
CA ALA A 37 -5.63 2.60 5.28
C ALA A 37 -4.43 2.97 6.17
N ALA A 38 -4.12 2.10 7.13
CA ALA A 38 -2.96 2.28 7.98
C ALA A 38 -2.22 0.97 8.23
N TYR A 39 -0.98 1.11 8.66
CA TYR A 39 -0.24 0.04 9.29
C TYR A 39 0.60 0.60 10.43
N GLU A 40 0.98 -0.28 11.34
CA GLU A 40 1.89 0.02 12.43
C GLU A 40 3.18 -0.76 12.27
N GLN A 41 4.31 -0.08 12.47
CA GLN A 41 5.63 -0.68 12.50
C GLN A 41 6.50 0.07 13.51
N GLU A 42 7.12 -0.65 14.45
CA GLU A 42 8.09 -0.08 15.39
C GLU A 42 7.56 1.12 16.21
N GLY A 43 6.27 1.10 16.58
CA GLY A 43 5.62 2.19 17.34
C GLY A 43 5.28 3.43 16.50
N VAL A 44 5.47 3.35 15.19
CA VAL A 44 5.10 4.36 14.21
C VAL A 44 3.82 3.91 13.51
N VAL A 45 2.87 4.83 13.36
CA VAL A 45 1.65 4.61 12.57
C VAL A 45 1.79 5.37 11.26
N VAL A 46 1.57 4.66 10.15
CA VAL A 46 1.54 5.24 8.81
C VAL A 46 0.11 5.22 8.30
N LEU A 47 -0.37 6.37 7.85
CA LEU A 47 -1.64 6.55 7.17
C LEU A 47 -1.35 6.79 5.69
N TYR A 48 -2.06 6.11 4.80
CA TYR A 48 -1.86 6.25 3.37
C TYR A 48 -3.18 6.21 2.60
N ASP A 49 -3.21 6.91 1.45
CA ASP A 49 -4.30 6.82 0.48
C ASP A 49 -4.10 5.56 -0.39
N THR A 50 -5.12 4.71 -0.45
CA THR A 50 -5.07 3.43 -1.18
C THR A 50 -5.14 3.60 -2.69
N GLU A 51 -5.64 4.74 -3.18
CA GLU A 51 -5.72 5.10 -4.59
C GLU A 51 -4.51 5.94 -5.05
N ASN A 52 -3.77 6.54 -4.11
CA ASN A 52 -2.56 7.33 -4.35
C ASN A 52 -1.46 7.00 -3.32
N PRO A 53 -0.62 5.97 -3.58
CA PRO A 53 0.38 5.49 -2.62
C PRO A 53 1.48 6.49 -2.25
N LEU A 54 1.63 7.58 -3.01
CA LEU A 54 2.59 8.65 -2.70
C LEU A 54 2.04 9.65 -1.69
N ALA A 55 0.73 9.61 -1.40
CA ALA A 55 0.09 10.42 -0.38
C ALA A 55 0.04 9.64 0.95
N TRP A 56 1.05 9.86 1.79
CA TRP A 56 1.14 9.23 3.11
C TRP A 56 1.65 10.22 4.16
N ILE A 57 1.38 9.86 5.41
CA ILE A 57 1.81 10.60 6.59
C ILE A 57 2.27 9.59 7.64
N GLU A 58 3.35 9.93 8.34
CA GLU A 58 3.93 9.12 9.40
C GLU A 58 3.81 9.85 10.75
N ALA A 59 3.38 9.12 11.77
CA ALA A 59 3.28 9.63 13.13
C ALA A 59 4.11 8.76 14.08
N GLY A 60 5.16 9.34 14.67
CA GLY A 60 6.01 8.68 15.67
C GLY A 60 5.60 8.93 17.13
N ASN A 61 4.54 9.70 17.37
CA ASN A 61 3.96 9.90 18.71
C ASN A 61 2.47 9.59 18.65
N THR A 62 2.15 8.34 18.96
CA THR A 62 0.81 7.76 18.88
C THR A 62 0.36 7.34 20.27
N VAL A 63 -0.95 7.25 20.48
CA VAL A 63 -1.54 6.77 21.74
C VAL A 63 -2.64 5.76 21.42
N GLU A 64 -2.63 4.64 22.12
CA GLU A 64 -3.67 3.62 21.98
C GLU A 64 -4.98 4.10 22.63
N VAL A 65 -6.04 4.18 21.84
CA VAL A 65 -7.34 4.69 22.29
C VAL A 65 -8.12 3.65 23.11
N GLY A 66 -7.74 2.36 23.05
CA GLY A 66 -8.38 1.28 23.83
C GLY A 66 -8.09 1.32 25.34
N GLN A 67 -7.09 2.09 25.78
CA GLN A 67 -6.70 2.22 27.19
C GLN A 67 -7.12 3.54 27.85
N MET A 68 -7.80 4.42 27.11
CA MET A 68 -8.37 5.65 27.67
C MET A 68 -9.67 5.33 28.40
N ALA A 69 -9.56 4.86 29.65
CA ALA A 69 -10.67 4.69 30.59
C ALA A 69 -10.90 5.96 31.44
#